data_AF-A0A7J2HTH9-F1
#
_entry.id   AF-A0A7J2HTH9-F1
#
_cell.length_a   1.000
_cell.length_b   1.000
_cell.length_c   1.000
_cell.angle_alpha   90.00
_cell.angle_beta   90.00
_cell.angle_gamma   90.00
#
_symmetry.space_group_name_H-M   'P 1'
#
loop_
_entity.id
_entity.type
_entity.pdbx_description
1 polymer ?
#
loop_
_entity_poly.entity_id
_entity_poly.type
_entity_poly.pdbx_seq_one_letter_code
_entity_poly.pdbx_strand_id
1 'polypeptide(L)' 'MSGFRIFDLKARDYDRWYDRHRITYLNELKLVRSFGCARALEIGVGTGRFAADTGVVVGVDPSLSMLRMAPSRVQ' A
#
# COMPACT_ATOMS: atom_id res chain seq x y z
N MET A 1 10.81 -17.62 10.99
CA MET A 1 9.77 -16.63 11.39
C MET A 1 9.26 -15.96 10.12
N SER A 2 7.95 -15.87 9.90
CA SER A 2 7.42 -15.21 8.70
C SER A 2 7.70 -13.70 8.76
N GLY A 3 8.32 -13.16 7.71
CA GLY A 3 8.79 -11.77 7.67
C GLY A 3 7.68 -10.74 7.76
N PHE A 4 6.44 -11.06 7.35
CA PHE A 4 5.35 -10.07 7.32
C PHE A 4 4.91 -9.59 8.71
N ARG A 5 5.17 -10.35 9.78
CA ARG A 5 4.74 -10.02 11.14
C ARG A 5 5.33 -8.71 11.67
N ILE A 6 6.45 -8.26 11.11
CA ILE A 6 7.00 -6.95 11.47
C ILE A 6 6.06 -5.82 11.03
N PHE A 7 5.35 -5.98 9.91
CA PHE A 7 4.40 -4.99 9.42
C PHE A 7 3.13 -4.95 10.29
N ASP A 8 2.74 -6.06 10.92
CA ASP A 8 1.66 -6.02 11.92
C ASP A 8 2.00 -5.13 13.12
N LEU A 9 3.27 -5.18 13.57
CA LEU A 9 3.77 -4.42 14.71
C LEU A 9 4.12 -2.97 14.36
N LYS A 10 4.51 -2.72 13.10
CA LYS A 10 5.10 -1.46 12.65
C LYS A 10 4.31 -0.74 11.55
N ALA A 11 3.06 -1.15 11.29
CA ALA A 11 2.21 -0.59 10.23
C ALA A 11 2.22 0.95 10.17
N ARG A 12 2.01 1.62 11.32
CA ARG A 12 2.03 3.09 11.39
C ARG A 12 3.41 3.71 11.18
N ASP A 13 4.47 3.03 11.61
CA ASP A 13 5.84 3.53 11.45
C ASP A 13 6.28 3.41 9.98
N TYR A 14 5.91 2.29 9.35
CA TYR A 14 6.04 2.05 7.92
C TYR A 14 5.28 3.11 7.12
N ASP A 15 3.99 3.30 7.41
CA ASP A 15 3.15 4.24 6.70
C ASP A 15 3.68 5.69 6.80
N ARG A 16 4.02 6.13 8.02
CA ARG A 16 4.60 7.47 8.25
C ARG A 16 5.95 7.70 7.59
N TRP A 17 6.66 6.65 7.17
CA TRP A 17 7.90 6.83 6.42
C TRP A 17 7.64 7.55 5.08
N TYR A 18 6.53 7.25 4.41
CA TYR A 18 6.15 7.91 3.15
C TYR A 18 5.76 9.38 3.33
N ASP A 19 5.25 9.76 4.51
CA ASP A 19 4.98 11.17 4.83
C ASP A 19 6.29 11.94 4.99
N ARG A 20 7.29 11.35 5.65
CA ARG A 20 8.63 11.94 5.80
C ARG A 20 9.40 11.99 4.48
N HIS A 21 9.16 11.06 3.57
CA HIS A 21 9.86 10.93 2.28
C HIS A 21 8.90 11.22 1.11
N ARG A 22 8.16 12.34 1.21
CA ARG A 22 7.07 12.70 0.29
C ARG A 22 7.46 12.71 -1.20
N ILE A 23 8.67 13.16 -1.52
CA ILE A 23 9.15 13.22 -2.92
C ILE A 23 9.36 11.81 -3.47
N THR A 24 9.99 10.92 -2.69
CA THR A 24 10.17 9.51 -3.06
C THR A 24 8.83 8.84 -3.29
N TYR A 25 7.88 9.01 -2.36
CA TYR A 25 6.52 8.52 -2.49
C TYR A 25 5.87 8.96 -3.81
N LEU A 26 5.95 10.27 -4.14
CA LEU A 26 5.35 10.81 -5.36
C LEU A 26 5.97 10.26 -6.64
N ASN A 27 7.30 10.07 -6.64
CA ASN A 27 8.01 9.50 -7.78
C ASN A 27 7.61 8.03 -8.01
N GLU A 28 7.54 7.23 -6.94
CA GLU A 28 7.09 5.84 -7.01
C GLU A 28 5.63 5.76 -7.48
N LEU A 29 4.73 6.57 -6.91
CA LEU A 29 3.33 6.60 -7.30
C LEU A 29 3.16 7.01 -8.78
N LYS A 30 3.94 7.99 -9.25
CA LYS A 30 3.94 8.40 -10.67
C LYS A 30 4.37 7.24 -11.57
N LEU A 31 5.42 6.50 -11.19
CA LEU A 31 5.86 5.32 -11.93
C LEU A 31 4.75 4.25 -11.98
N VAL A 32 4.15 3.92 -10.83
CA VAL A 32 3.06 2.92 -10.77
C VAL A 32 1.89 3.34 -11.65
N ARG A 33 1.46 4.61 -11.59
CA ARG A 33 0.40 5.16 -12.44
C ARG A 33 0.72 5.06 -13.94
N SER A 34 1.99 5.16 -14.32
CA SER A 34 2.40 5.13 -15.73
C SER A 34 2.16 3.78 -16.41
N PHE A 35 2.01 2.69 -15.64
CA PHE A 35 1.65 1.39 -16.19
C PHE A 35 0.20 1.32 -16.70
N GLY A 36 -0.64 2.31 -16.39
CA GLY A 36 -2.01 2.37 -16.91
C GLY A 36 -2.89 1.20 -16.49
N CYS A 37 -2.63 0.62 -15.31
CA CYS A 37 -3.37 -0.53 -14.79
C CYS A 37 -4.87 -0.23 -14.75
N ALA A 38 -5.69 -1.12 -15.31
CA ALA A 38 -7.15 -1.08 -15.22
C ALA A 38 -7.65 -2.36 -14.57
N ARG A 39 -8.46 -2.23 -13.50
CA ARG A 39 -9.02 -3.35 -12.73
C ARG A 39 -7.92 -4.29 -12.19
N ALA A 40 -6.92 -3.72 -11.54
CA ALA A 40 -5.77 -4.46 -11.04
C ALA A 40 -5.96 -5.02 -9.62
N LEU A 41 -5.18 -6.07 -9.33
CA LEU A 41 -4.97 -6.62 -7.99
C LEU A 41 -3.61 -6.16 -7.47
N GLU A 42 -3.56 -5.59 -6.27
CA GLU A 42 -2.30 -5.31 -5.57
C GLU A 42 -1.98 -6.43 -4.57
N ILE A 43 -0.82 -7.06 -4.71
CA ILE A 43 -0.33 -8.10 -3.79
C ILE A 43 0.67 -7.46 -2.83
N GLY A 44 0.40 -7.56 -1.52
CA GLY A 44 1.12 -6.79 -0.51
C GLY A 44 0.64 -5.34 -0.46
N VAL A 45 -0.68 -5.14 -0.49
CA VAL A 45 -1.30 -3.80 -0.56
C VAL A 45 -1.01 -2.93 0.67
N GLY A 46 -0.61 -3.55 1.78
CA GLY A 46 -0.27 -2.87 3.01
C GLY A 46 -1.38 -1.94 3.48
N THR A 47 -1.03 -0.66 3.66
CA THR A 47 -1.94 0.40 4.09
C THR A 47 -2.72 1.03 2.93
N GLY A 48 -2.62 0.48 1.72
CA GLY A 48 -3.34 0.94 0.54
C GLY A 48 -2.84 2.25 -0.07
N ARG A 49 -1.61 2.69 0.27
CA ARG A 49 -1.05 3.97 -0.21
C ARG A 49 -1.00 4.09 -1.73
N PHE A 50 -0.63 3.02 -2.43
CA PHE A 50 -0.57 3.03 -3.90
C PHE A 50 -1.92 2.72 -4.55
N ALA A 51 -2.66 1.76 -3.98
CA ALA A 51 -3.99 1.40 -4.47
C ALA A 51 -4.99 2.56 -4.56
N ALA A 52 -4.99 3.46 -3.56
CA ALA A 52 -5.98 4.54 -3.47
C ALA A 52 -6.05 5.44 -4.71
N ASP A 53 -4.96 5.48 -5.47
CA ASP A 53 -4.65 6.49 -6.48
C ASP A 53 -4.31 5.89 -7.85
N THR A 54 -4.62 4.61 -8.06
CA THR A 54 -4.34 3.82 -9.27
C THR A 54 -5.61 3.07 -9.74
N GLY A 55 -5.52 2.24 -10.78
CA GLY A 55 -6.65 1.40 -11.23
C GLY A 55 -6.81 0.08 -10.47
N VAL A 56 -6.26 -0.01 -9.26
CA VAL A 56 -6.42 -1.15 -8.35
C VAL A 56 -7.87 -1.18 -7.84
N VAL A 57 -8.48 -2.35 -7.88
CA VAL A 57 -9.87 -2.56 -7.42
C VAL A 57 -9.96 -3.54 -6.26
N VAL A 58 -8.90 -4.32 -6.03
CA VAL A 58 -8.76 -5.26 -4.91
C VAL A 58 -7.31 -5.25 -4.46
N GLY A 59 -7.06 -5.27 -3.15
CA GLY A 59 -5.73 -5.45 -2.58
C GLY A 59 -5.72 -6.58 -1.57
N VAL A 60 -4.60 -7.31 -1.48
CA VAL A 60 -4.43 -8.39 -0.50
C VAL A 60 -3.13 -8.20 0.28
N ASP A 61 -3.18 -8.44 1.59
CA ASP A 61 -1.99 -8.38 2.46
C ASP A 61 -2.16 -9.36 3.65
N PRO A 62 -1.12 -10.11 4.04
CA PRO A 62 -1.20 -10.96 5.23
C PRO A 62 -1.24 -10.16 6.56
N SER A 63 -0.84 -8.89 6.57
CA SER A 63 -0.85 -8.05 7.76
C SER A 63 -2.21 -7.41 8.00
N LEU A 64 -2.92 -7.91 9.01
CA LEU A 64 -4.21 -7.35 9.42
C LEU A 64 -4.09 -5.92 9.93
N SER A 65 -2.99 -5.55 10.61
CA SER A 65 -2.81 -4.16 11.05
C SER A 65 -2.69 -3.19 9.86
N MET A 66 -2.03 -3.61 8.79
CA MET A 66 -1.90 -2.83 7.56
C MET A 66 -3.26 -2.71 6.85
N LEU A 67 -3.98 -3.82 6.67
CA LEU A 67 -5.31 -3.81 6.03
C LEU A 67 -6.35 -2.97 6.78
N ARG A 68 -6.25 -2.87 8.11
CA ARG A 68 -7.12 -1.97 8.90
C ARG A 68 -6.88 -0.49 8.62
N MET A 69 -5.70 -0.14 8.10
CA MET A 69 -5.38 1.23 7.68
C MET A 69 -5.74 1.47 6.21
N ALA A 70 -5.86 0.41 5.41
CA ALA A 70 -6.24 0.53 4.01
C ALA A 70 -7.69 1.05 3.86
N PRO A 71 -7.95 1.91 2.86
CA PRO A 71 -9.29 2.40 2.60
C PRO A 71 -10.21 1.28 2.13
N SER A 72 -11.51 1.37 2.46
CA SER A 72 -12.51 0.33 2.15
C SER A 72 -12.68 0.00 0.65
N ARG A 73 -12.13 0.82 -0.24
CA ARG A 73 -12.10 0.55 -1.70
C ARG A 73 -11.05 -0.49 -2.09
N VAL A 74 -10.22 -0.94 -1.16
CA VAL A 74 -9.05 -1.80 -1.38
C VAL A 74 -9.02 -2.98 -0.40
N GLN A 75 -10.19 -3.35 0.16
CA GLN A 75 -10.37 -4.45 1.10
C GLN A 75 -11.10 -5.62 0.44
#